data_AF-A0A7R9VXE5-F1
#
_entry.id   AF-A0A7R9VXE5-F1
#
_cell.length_a   1.000
_cell.length_b   1.000
_cell.length_c   1.000
_cell.angle_alpha   90.00
_cell.angle_beta   90.00
_cell.angle_gamma   90.00
#
_symmetry.space_group_name_H-M   'P 1'
#
loop_
_entity.id
_entity.type
_entity.pdbx_description
1 polymer ?
#
loop_
_entity_poly.entity_id
_entity_poly.type
_entity_poly.pdbx_seq_one_letter_code
_entity_poly.pdbx_strand_id
1 'polypeptide(L)'
;NNVEADYLASGQYTPATNVITGIKVNAGVSANPQAAEVFLAVPRWFGGVPSTLNRLTLDLTAAQGGPIQDPPLEPFPSWEMQEVGNCTALQYVQSFEIDNDGNMWVIDNGSVDIFTGNRTDTCPPKLLIIDTATGELVEEPYIFPEDVVPRSTGFLNDIAVSGIGGGLAYITDMTGNVGGNVGALITYQRETRTSARFYDPSMAAEPGLSW
;
A
#
# COMPACT_ATOMS: atom_id res chain seq x y z
N ASN A 1 24.34 -10.93 15.42
CA ASN A 1 22.88 -11.10 15.60
C ASN A 1 22.29 -11.36 14.23
N ASN A 2 21.64 -12.51 14.05
CA ASN A 2 21.02 -12.85 12.77
C ASN A 2 19.55 -12.38 12.85
N VAL A 3 19.31 -11.14 12.42
CA VAL A 3 18.00 -10.46 12.54
C VAL A 3 16.89 -11.29 11.89
N GLU A 4 17.17 -11.94 10.77
CA GLU A 4 16.20 -12.81 10.09
C GLU A 4 15.82 -14.01 10.97
N ALA A 5 16.79 -14.68 11.59
CA ALA A 5 16.53 -15.80 12.48
C ALA A 5 15.71 -15.37 13.70
N ASP A 6 15.94 -14.17 14.24
CA ASP A 6 15.17 -13.63 15.35
C ASP A 6 13.71 -13.36 14.94
N TYR A 7 13.48 -12.82 13.74
CA TYR A 7 12.14 -12.56 13.20
C TYR A 7 11.38 -13.84 12.84
N LEU A 8 12.10 -14.86 12.33
CA LEU A 8 11.53 -16.18 12.10
C LEU A 8 11.15 -16.86 13.42
N ALA A 9 12.01 -16.78 14.44
CA ALA A 9 11.76 -17.39 15.74
C ALA A 9 10.62 -16.70 16.52
N SER A 10 10.48 -15.38 16.38
CA SER A 10 9.40 -14.61 17.01
C SER A 10 8.07 -14.68 16.26
N GLY A 11 8.08 -15.19 15.01
CA GLY A 11 6.91 -15.20 14.12
C GLY A 11 6.61 -13.84 13.47
N GLN A 12 7.44 -12.82 13.70
CA GLN A 12 7.32 -11.50 13.04
C GLN A 12 7.60 -11.58 11.53
N TYR A 13 8.32 -12.60 11.07
CA TYR A 13 8.46 -12.95 9.67
C TYR A 13 8.02 -14.40 9.44
N THR A 14 7.00 -14.60 8.60
CA THR A 14 6.55 -15.91 8.15
C THR A 14 6.56 -15.94 6.61
N PRO A 15 7.55 -16.56 5.95
CA PRO A 15 7.71 -16.46 4.50
C PRO A 15 6.44 -16.80 3.69
N ALA A 16 5.67 -17.80 4.14
CA ALA A 16 4.46 -18.25 3.46
C ALA A 16 3.30 -17.22 3.45
N THR A 17 3.34 -16.19 4.29
CA THR A 17 2.30 -15.14 4.37
C THR A 17 2.68 -13.85 3.67
N ASN A 18 3.89 -13.77 3.10
CA ASN A 18 4.41 -12.57 2.43
C ASN A 18 4.12 -12.63 0.92
N VAL A 19 2.89 -12.29 0.54
CA VAL A 19 2.45 -12.23 -0.86
C VAL A 19 2.68 -10.82 -1.41
N ILE A 20 3.13 -10.69 -2.65
CA ILE A 20 3.26 -9.38 -3.32
C ILE A 20 1.95 -9.07 -4.06
N THR A 21 1.37 -7.89 -3.84
CA THR A 21 0.12 -7.47 -4.50
C THR A 21 0.25 -6.21 -5.35
N GLY A 22 1.16 -5.32 -4.98
CA GLY A 22 1.42 -4.07 -5.71
C GLY A 22 2.87 -4.01 -6.16
N ILE A 23 3.09 -3.53 -7.39
CA ILE A 23 4.41 -3.29 -7.94
C ILE A 23 4.38 -2.01 -8.78
N LYS A 24 5.36 -1.14 -8.59
CA LYS A 24 5.67 -0.03 -9.50
C LYS A 24 7.18 0.11 -9.65
N VAL A 25 7.61 0.55 -10.82
CA VAL A 25 9.03 0.73 -11.13
C VAL A 25 9.29 2.21 -11.34
N ASN A 26 10.30 2.74 -10.66
CA ASN A 26 10.81 4.08 -10.95
C ASN A 26 12.23 3.97 -11.52
N ALA A 27 12.33 4.11 -12.84
CA ALA A 27 13.62 4.06 -13.54
C ALA A 27 14.50 5.29 -13.30
N GLY A 28 13.93 6.41 -12.83
CA GLY A 28 14.63 7.69 -12.68
C GLY A 28 15.41 7.86 -11.37
N VAL A 29 15.20 6.99 -10.38
CA VAL A 29 15.82 7.11 -9.05
C VAL A 29 17.18 6.40 -8.98
N SER A 30 17.39 5.36 -9.79
CA SER A 30 18.66 4.63 -9.79
C SER A 30 19.77 5.50 -10.40
N ALA A 31 20.83 5.73 -9.63
CA ALA A 31 22.07 6.34 -10.14
C ALA A 31 22.83 5.41 -11.13
N ASN A 32 22.48 4.12 -11.16
CA ASN A 32 23.03 3.13 -12.06
C ASN A 32 22.08 2.93 -13.26
N PRO A 33 22.50 3.24 -14.50
CA PRO A 33 21.65 3.09 -15.69
C PRO A 33 21.34 1.63 -16.06
N GLN A 34 22.00 0.66 -15.41
CA GLN A 34 21.69 -0.76 -15.51
C GLN A 34 20.90 -1.28 -14.30
N ALA A 35 20.36 -0.41 -13.44
CA ALA A 35 19.49 -0.81 -12.35
C ALA A 35 18.16 -0.07 -12.37
N ALA A 36 17.12 -0.72 -11.83
CA ALA A 36 15.80 -0.13 -11.64
C ALA A 36 15.43 -0.19 -10.16
N GLU A 37 14.83 0.88 -9.65
CA GLU A 37 14.17 0.85 -8.34
C GLU A 37 12.77 0.31 -8.51
N VAL A 38 12.49 -0.79 -7.81
CA VAL A 38 11.18 -1.44 -7.80
C VAL A 38 10.59 -1.29 -6.41
N PHE A 39 9.37 -0.80 -6.35
CA PHE A 39 8.59 -0.70 -5.12
C PHE A 39 7.56 -1.82 -5.10
N LEU A 40 7.32 -2.38 -3.92
CA LEU A 40 6.51 -3.57 -3.73
C LEU A 40 5.62 -3.42 -2.50
N ALA A 41 4.33 -3.73 -2.65
CA ALA A 41 3.41 -3.86 -1.54
C ALA A 41 3.33 -5.33 -1.11
N VAL A 42 3.47 -5.56 0.20
CA VAL A 42 3.26 -6.85 0.85
C VAL A 42 2.18 -6.61 1.91
N PRO A 43 0.91 -6.92 1.63
CA PRO A 43 -0.17 -6.52 2.50
C PRO A 43 -0.19 -7.35 3.79
N ARG A 44 -0.56 -6.73 4.91
CA ARG A 44 -0.69 -7.43 6.21
C ARG A 44 -2.04 -8.15 6.32
N TRP A 45 -2.30 -9.04 5.36
CA TRP A 45 -3.49 -9.91 5.36
C TRP A 45 -3.46 -10.94 6.50
N PHE A 46 -2.26 -11.39 6.82
CA PHE A 46 -1.94 -12.31 7.91
C PHE A 46 -0.76 -11.77 8.72
N GLY A 47 -0.55 -12.35 9.89
CA GLY A 47 0.64 -12.08 10.69
C GLY A 47 1.93 -12.55 9.99
N GLY A 48 3.06 -12.08 10.50
CA GLY A 48 4.37 -12.45 9.98
C GLY A 48 4.81 -11.66 8.74
N VAL A 49 4.24 -10.46 8.53
CA VAL A 49 4.65 -9.51 7.49
C VAL A 49 5.38 -8.32 8.14
N PRO A 50 6.72 -8.29 8.11
CA PRO A 50 7.52 -7.26 8.77
C PRO A 50 7.27 -5.85 8.23
N SER A 51 7.17 -5.73 6.90
CA SER A 51 7.11 -4.46 6.19
C SER A 51 6.11 -4.54 5.04
N THR A 52 5.17 -3.61 5.01
CA THR A 52 4.07 -3.61 4.04
C THR A 52 4.37 -2.85 2.76
N LEU A 53 5.33 -1.92 2.80
CA LEU A 53 5.81 -1.21 1.62
C LEU A 53 7.32 -1.35 1.57
N ASN A 54 7.83 -1.80 0.43
CA ASN A 54 9.22 -2.18 0.27
C ASN A 54 9.80 -1.60 -1.01
N ARG A 55 11.13 -1.51 -1.05
CA ARG A 55 11.95 -1.15 -2.21
C ARG A 55 12.94 -2.28 -2.50
N LEU A 56 13.30 -2.39 -3.76
CA LEU A 56 14.28 -3.31 -4.28
C LEU A 56 15.04 -2.69 -5.46
N THR A 57 16.36 -2.58 -5.36
CA THR A 57 17.20 -2.23 -6.51
C THR A 57 17.47 -3.49 -7.32
N LEU A 58 16.92 -3.56 -8.53
CA LEU A 58 17.13 -4.68 -9.44
C LEU A 58 18.25 -4.38 -10.44
N ASP A 59 19.24 -5.26 -10.50
CA ASP A 59 20.24 -5.27 -11.57
C ASP A 59 19.62 -5.83 -12.86
N LEU A 60 19.46 -4.97 -13.87
CA LEU A 60 18.84 -5.31 -15.15
C LEU A 60 19.76 -6.12 -16.06
N THR A 61 21.04 -6.30 -15.72
CA THR A 61 21.92 -7.19 -16.49
C THR A 61 21.44 -8.64 -16.45
N ALA A 62 20.69 -9.04 -15.41
CA ALA A 62 20.04 -10.35 -15.35
C ALA A 62 19.11 -10.60 -16.55
N ALA A 63 18.37 -9.58 -17.00
CA ALA A 63 17.51 -9.66 -18.18
C ALA A 63 18.31 -9.81 -19.49
N GLN A 64 19.62 -9.58 -19.45
CA GLN A 64 20.55 -9.69 -20.57
C GLN A 64 21.44 -10.95 -20.48
N GLY A 65 21.08 -11.91 -19.63
CA GLY A 65 21.85 -13.15 -19.42
C GLY A 65 22.94 -13.05 -18.36
N GLY A 66 22.95 -11.96 -17.58
CA GLY A 66 23.73 -11.84 -16.35
C GLY A 66 23.20 -12.77 -15.24
N PRO A 67 23.94 -12.90 -14.12
CA PRO A 67 23.52 -13.72 -12.99
C PRO A 67 22.23 -13.17 -12.37
N ILE A 68 21.27 -14.07 -12.08
CA ILE A 68 20.09 -13.73 -11.29
C ILE A 68 20.53 -13.56 -9.83
N GLN A 69 20.11 -12.45 -9.23
CA GLN A 69 20.29 -12.19 -7.80
C GLN A 69 18.90 -12.14 -7.16
N ASP A 70 18.79 -12.67 -5.95
CA ASP A 70 17.57 -12.61 -5.13
C ASP A 70 17.82 -11.63 -3.95
N PRO A 71 17.87 -10.31 -4.19
CA PRO A 71 18.08 -9.35 -3.13
C PRO A 71 16.89 -9.33 -2.15
N PRO A 72 17.14 -9.12 -0.85
CA PRO A 72 16.07 -8.97 0.13
C PRO A 72 15.29 -7.69 -0.11
N LEU A 73 14.02 -7.70 0.29
CA LEU A 73 13.18 -6.50 0.29
C LEU A 73 13.65 -5.52 1.38
N GLU A 74 13.81 -4.26 1.01
CA GLU A 74 14.12 -3.18 1.94
C GLU A 74 12.84 -2.45 2.35
N PRO A 75 12.55 -2.27 3.64
CA PRO A 75 11.41 -1.47 4.07
C PRO A 75 11.49 -0.03 3.59
N PHE A 76 10.40 0.47 3.02
CA PHE A 76 10.34 1.81 2.46
C PHE A 76 9.24 2.66 3.14
N PRO A 77 9.51 3.94 3.48
CA PRO A 77 10.81 4.61 3.36
C PRO A 77 11.82 4.21 4.45
N SER A 78 11.36 3.62 5.54
CA SER A 78 12.20 3.15 6.63
C SER A 78 11.52 2.07 7.48
N TRP A 79 12.26 1.45 8.40
CA TRP A 79 11.70 0.50 9.37
C TRP A 79 10.70 1.15 10.33
N GLU A 80 10.94 2.39 10.74
CA GLU A 80 10.05 3.15 11.63
C GLU A 80 8.67 3.35 10.98
N MET A 81 8.64 3.57 9.67
CA MET A 81 7.39 3.67 8.91
C MET A 81 6.64 2.34 8.75
N GLN A 82 7.17 1.24 9.26
CA GLN A 82 6.52 -0.07 9.27
C GLN A 82 5.99 -0.48 10.65
N GLU A 83 6.07 0.39 11.66
CA GLU A 83 5.61 0.05 13.01
C GLU A 83 4.08 -0.20 13.06
N VAL A 84 3.71 -1.46 13.31
CA VAL A 84 2.30 -1.87 13.46
C VAL A 84 1.70 -1.24 14.72
N GLY A 85 0.50 -0.68 14.60
CA GLY A 85 -0.23 -0.01 15.68
C GLY A 85 0.12 1.48 15.84
N ASN A 86 1.21 1.95 15.23
CA ASN A 86 1.53 3.37 15.18
C ASN A 86 0.81 4.03 13.99
N CYS A 87 -0.25 4.79 14.25
CA CYS A 87 -1.09 5.33 13.18
C CYS A 87 -0.43 6.40 12.30
N THR A 88 0.74 6.92 12.68
CA THR A 88 1.58 7.74 11.78
C THR A 88 2.40 6.90 10.79
N ALA A 89 2.59 5.61 11.08
CA ALA A 89 3.27 4.63 10.23
C ALA A 89 2.28 3.81 9.38
N LEU A 90 2.81 3.03 8.42
CA LEU A 90 2.03 2.20 7.51
C LEU A 90 1.54 0.93 8.18
N GLN A 91 0.25 0.64 8.03
CA GLN A 91 -0.40 -0.53 8.62
C GLN A 91 -0.61 -1.63 7.59
N TYR A 92 -1.24 -1.32 6.47
CA TYR A 92 -1.53 -2.26 5.41
C TYR A 92 -1.64 -1.52 4.08
N VAL A 93 -0.57 -1.60 3.30
CA VAL A 93 -0.53 -1.12 1.91
C VAL A 93 -0.95 -2.27 0.99
N GLN A 94 -2.04 -2.05 0.25
CA GLN A 94 -2.54 -3.01 -0.73
C GLN A 94 -2.02 -2.70 -2.14
N SER A 95 -2.10 -1.41 -2.52
CA SER A 95 -1.66 -0.88 -3.81
C SER A 95 -1.15 0.55 -3.62
N PHE A 96 -0.53 1.08 -4.66
CA PHE A 96 -0.01 2.44 -4.74
C PHE A 96 0.27 2.78 -6.21
N GLU A 97 0.35 4.07 -6.52
CA GLU A 97 0.69 4.59 -7.84
C GLU A 97 1.90 5.53 -7.75
N ILE A 98 2.72 5.60 -8.79
CA ILE A 98 3.81 6.59 -8.88
C ILE A 98 3.47 7.54 -10.00
N ASP A 99 3.29 8.82 -9.69
CA ASP A 99 3.01 9.83 -10.70
C ASP A 99 4.27 10.21 -11.50
N ASN A 100 4.09 11.03 -12.54
CA ASN A 100 5.18 11.43 -13.44
C ASN A 100 6.25 12.28 -12.75
N ASP A 101 5.96 12.85 -11.58
CA ASP A 101 6.91 13.65 -10.80
C ASP A 101 7.69 12.78 -9.81
N GLY A 102 7.43 11.47 -9.77
CA GLY A 102 8.08 10.53 -8.86
C GLY A 102 7.46 10.52 -7.46
N ASN A 103 6.26 11.07 -7.27
CA ASN A 103 5.55 10.95 -6.01
C ASN A 103 4.77 9.65 -5.97
N MET A 104 4.95 8.88 -4.91
CA MET A 104 4.22 7.65 -4.64
C MET A 104 2.97 7.95 -3.83
N TRP A 105 1.80 7.65 -4.40
CA TRP A 105 0.49 7.76 -3.79
C TRP A 105 0.10 6.41 -3.19
N VAL A 106 0.19 6.31 -1.86
CA VAL A 106 0.06 5.06 -1.11
C VAL A 106 -1.28 5.01 -0.40
N ILE A 107 -2.09 3.99 -0.71
CA ILE A 107 -3.32 3.71 0.03
C ILE A 107 -3.01 2.74 1.18
N ASP A 108 -3.22 3.20 2.41
CA ASP A 108 -3.10 2.40 3.63
C ASP A 108 -4.50 2.16 4.22
N ASN A 109 -4.85 0.90 4.39
CA ASN A 109 -6.15 0.48 4.92
C ASN A 109 -6.26 0.65 6.45
N GLY A 110 -5.15 0.90 7.15
CA GLY A 110 -5.14 1.13 8.60
C GLY A 110 -5.35 -0.12 9.47
N SER A 111 -5.74 -1.24 8.85
CA SER A 111 -6.13 -2.49 9.51
C SER A 111 -5.14 -3.61 9.19
N VAL A 112 -4.87 -4.52 10.12
CA VAL A 112 -3.95 -5.65 9.92
C VAL A 112 -4.64 -6.99 10.25
N ASP A 113 -4.05 -8.08 9.77
CA ASP A 113 -4.50 -9.46 10.01
C ASP A 113 -5.94 -9.73 9.51
N ILE A 114 -6.31 -9.08 8.40
CA ILE A 114 -7.70 -8.99 7.91
C ILE A 114 -8.33 -10.32 7.49
N PHE A 115 -7.55 -11.36 7.19
CA PHE A 115 -8.04 -12.71 6.86
C PHE A 115 -7.88 -13.70 8.02
N THR A 116 -7.69 -13.18 9.23
CA THR A 116 -7.62 -13.97 10.45
C THR A 116 -8.77 -13.63 11.39
N GLY A 117 -9.00 -14.46 12.40
CA GLY A 117 -9.90 -14.12 13.50
C GLY A 117 -9.38 -13.00 14.43
N ASN A 118 -8.19 -12.45 14.15
CA ASN A 118 -7.47 -11.46 14.96
C ASN A 118 -7.35 -10.09 14.25
N ARG A 119 -8.23 -9.79 13.28
CA ARG A 119 -8.25 -8.50 12.59
C ARG A 119 -8.17 -7.35 13.59
N THR A 120 -7.26 -6.41 13.33
CA THR A 120 -7.02 -5.25 14.18
C THR A 120 -7.22 -3.96 13.39
N ASP A 121 -8.22 -3.17 13.78
CA ASP A 121 -8.64 -1.92 13.11
C ASP A 121 -8.23 -0.67 13.90
N THR A 122 -7.01 -0.66 14.45
CA THR A 122 -6.55 0.42 15.36
C THR A 122 -6.49 1.77 14.65
N CYS A 123 -6.02 1.81 13.41
CA CYS A 123 -5.75 3.05 12.68
C CYS A 123 -6.80 3.33 11.61
N PRO A 124 -7.08 4.60 11.29
CA PRO A 124 -7.96 4.94 10.19
C PRO A 124 -7.30 4.68 8.83
N PRO A 125 -8.07 4.41 7.78
CA PRO A 125 -7.57 4.39 6.41
C PRO A 125 -6.99 5.76 6.04
N LYS A 126 -5.86 5.76 5.32
CA LYS A 126 -5.17 6.99 4.94
C LYS A 126 -4.51 6.90 3.56
N LEU A 127 -4.34 8.06 2.95
CA LEU A 127 -3.55 8.26 1.74
C LEU A 127 -2.28 9.02 2.12
N LEU A 128 -1.12 8.50 1.71
CA LEU A 128 0.18 9.17 1.86
C LEU A 128 0.73 9.50 0.47
N ILE A 129 1.48 10.59 0.38
CA ILE A 129 2.24 10.95 -0.81
C ILE A 129 3.71 11.03 -0.40
N ILE A 130 4.53 10.14 -0.94
CA ILE A 130 5.95 9.97 -0.57
C ILE A 130 6.82 10.25 -1.80
N ASP A 131 7.82 11.10 -1.67
CA ASP A 131 8.84 11.28 -2.72
C ASP A 131 9.68 10.00 -2.82
N THR A 132 9.70 9.37 -4.00
CA THR A 132 10.40 8.09 -4.18
C THR A 132 11.92 8.19 -4.16
N ALA A 133 12.48 9.38 -4.40
CA ALA A 133 13.92 9.61 -4.37
C ALA A 133 14.43 9.85 -2.95
N THR A 134 13.67 10.60 -2.13
CA THR A 134 14.10 10.96 -0.77
C THR A 134 13.49 10.07 0.32
N GLY A 135 12.34 9.45 0.05
CA GLY A 135 11.54 8.75 1.05
C GLY A 135 10.77 9.69 1.99
N GLU A 136 10.79 11.00 1.74
CA GLU A 136 10.11 12.00 2.57
C GLU A 136 8.63 12.10 2.19
N LEU A 137 7.79 12.46 3.17
CA LEU A 137 6.40 12.81 2.91
C LEU A 137 6.36 14.14 2.16
N VAL A 138 5.64 14.15 1.03
CA VAL A 138 5.42 15.36 0.22
C VAL A 138 4.43 16.29 0.93
N GLU A 139 3.51 15.73 1.69
CA GLU A 139 2.52 16.44 2.49
C GLU A 139 2.02 15.59 3.66
N GLU A 140 1.29 16.22 4.59
CA GLU A 140 0.64 15.51 5.69
C GLU A 140 -0.31 14.40 5.16
N PRO A 141 -0.29 13.19 5.76
CA PRO A 141 -1.19 12.12 5.39
C PRO A 141 -2.65 12.56 5.42
N TYR A 142 -3.41 12.18 4.39
CA TYR A 142 -4.85 12.42 4.35
C TYR A 142 -5.57 11.25 5.02
N ILE A 143 -6.26 11.52 6.12
CA ILE A 143 -7.10 10.54 6.80
C ILE A 143 -8.49 10.56 6.15
N PHE A 144 -8.94 9.42 5.63
CA PHE A 144 -10.27 9.34 5.04
C PHE A 144 -11.36 9.49 6.12
N PRO A 145 -12.40 10.29 5.87
CA PRO A 145 -13.59 10.32 6.72
C PRO A 145 -14.30 8.96 6.76
N GLU A 146 -14.94 8.64 7.90
CA GLU A 146 -15.63 7.35 8.11
C GLU A 146 -16.78 7.11 7.12
N ASP A 147 -17.44 8.18 6.67
CA ASP A 147 -18.51 8.14 5.65
C ASP A 147 -17.99 8.02 4.21
N VAL A 148 -16.68 8.18 4.01
CA VAL A 148 -16.00 7.94 2.73
C VAL A 148 -15.38 6.54 2.70
N VAL A 149 -14.54 6.22 3.70
CA VAL A 149 -13.91 4.91 3.86
C VAL A 149 -14.10 4.45 5.31
N PRO A 150 -15.03 3.52 5.58
CA PRO A 150 -15.25 3.03 6.93
C PRO A 150 -14.07 2.23 7.44
N ARG A 151 -13.65 2.46 8.68
CA ARG A 151 -12.42 1.86 9.23
C ARG A 151 -12.46 0.33 9.26
N SER A 152 -13.57 -0.25 9.70
CA SER A 152 -13.67 -1.69 9.97
C SER A 152 -14.10 -2.52 8.77
N THR A 153 -14.57 -1.88 7.69
CA THR A 153 -15.08 -2.58 6.51
C THR A 153 -14.41 -2.16 5.22
N GLY A 154 -13.71 -1.01 5.20
CA GLY A 154 -13.00 -0.52 4.03
C GLY A 154 -11.91 -1.49 3.57
N PHE A 155 -11.80 -1.62 2.26
CA PHE A 155 -10.71 -2.30 1.59
C PHE A 155 -10.36 -1.50 0.35
N LEU A 156 -9.46 -0.54 0.51
CA LEU A 156 -8.83 0.21 -0.57
C LEU A 156 -7.94 -0.77 -1.35
N ASN A 157 -8.42 -1.21 -2.51
CA ASN A 157 -7.81 -2.30 -3.28
C ASN A 157 -6.82 -1.78 -4.32
N ASP A 158 -7.21 -0.78 -5.11
CA ASP A 158 -6.37 -0.23 -6.16
C ASP A 158 -6.56 1.28 -6.31
N ILE A 159 -5.55 1.95 -6.88
CA ILE A 159 -5.50 3.40 -7.06
C ILE A 159 -5.01 3.75 -8.46
N ALA A 160 -5.66 4.73 -9.08
CA ALA A 160 -5.18 5.42 -10.27
C ALA A 160 -5.07 6.92 -9.98
N VAL A 161 -4.01 7.56 -10.48
CA VAL A 161 -3.74 8.99 -10.25
C VAL A 161 -3.75 9.75 -11.57
N SER A 162 -4.29 10.96 -11.54
CA SER A 162 -4.32 11.90 -12.66
C SER A 162 -3.79 13.26 -12.21
N GLY A 163 -2.95 13.89 -13.04
CA GLY A 163 -2.49 15.27 -12.81
C GLY A 163 -3.57 16.35 -13.04
N ILE A 164 -4.79 15.96 -13.42
CA ILE A 164 -5.91 16.89 -13.61
C ILE A 164 -6.26 17.56 -12.27
N GLY A 165 -6.49 18.88 -12.30
CA GLY A 165 -6.95 19.64 -11.13
C GLY A 165 -6.00 19.61 -9.93
N GLY A 166 -4.68 19.58 -10.20
CA GLY A 166 -3.63 19.57 -9.18
C GLY A 166 -3.40 18.23 -8.50
N GLY A 167 -3.99 17.15 -9.03
CA GLY A 167 -3.84 15.80 -8.51
C GLY A 167 -5.18 15.24 -8.04
N LEU A 168 -5.66 14.23 -8.78
CA LEU A 168 -6.83 13.45 -8.46
C LEU A 168 -6.45 11.98 -8.33
N ALA A 169 -6.85 11.35 -7.24
CA ALA A 169 -6.80 9.91 -7.07
C ALA A 169 -8.19 9.30 -7.21
N TYR A 170 -8.27 8.15 -7.88
CA TYR A 170 -9.44 7.30 -8.01
C TYR A 170 -9.10 5.97 -7.36
N ILE A 171 -9.82 5.60 -6.31
CA ILE A 171 -9.48 4.48 -5.45
C ILE A 171 -10.67 3.54 -5.39
N THR A 172 -10.43 2.24 -5.59
CA THR A 172 -11.47 1.23 -5.45
C THR A 172 -11.58 0.80 -3.99
N ASP A 173 -12.77 0.90 -3.41
CA ASP A 173 -13.10 0.32 -2.10
C ASP A 173 -13.95 -0.94 -2.34
N MET A 174 -13.40 -2.11 -2.04
CA MET A 174 -14.03 -3.39 -2.38
C MET A 174 -15.12 -3.78 -1.39
N THR A 175 -14.93 -3.52 -0.10
CA THR A 175 -15.80 -4.07 0.96
C THR A 175 -16.38 -3.03 1.91
N GLY A 176 -15.98 -1.76 1.81
CA GLY A 176 -16.50 -0.73 2.69
C GLY A 176 -18.01 -0.63 2.59
N ASN A 177 -18.66 -0.58 3.75
CA ASN A 177 -20.11 -0.54 3.87
C ASN A 177 -20.53 0.78 4.54
N VAL A 178 -21.12 1.67 3.75
CA VAL A 178 -21.72 2.92 4.24
C VAL A 178 -23.23 2.84 4.02
N GLY A 179 -23.99 2.71 5.10
CA GLY A 179 -25.46 2.72 5.03
C GLY A 179 -26.07 1.54 4.26
N GLY A 180 -25.38 0.39 4.19
CA GLY A 180 -25.81 -0.80 3.43
C GLY A 180 -25.23 -0.88 2.02
N ASN A 181 -24.56 0.17 1.55
CA ASN A 181 -23.93 0.21 0.22
C ASN A 181 -22.51 -0.34 0.31
N VAL A 182 -22.33 -1.60 -0.10
CA VAL A 182 -21.06 -2.30 -0.10
C VAL A 182 -20.31 -2.03 -1.39
N GLY A 183 -19.04 -1.64 -1.25
CA GLY A 183 -18.17 -1.27 -2.35
C GLY A 183 -18.40 0.18 -2.81
N ALA A 184 -17.37 0.81 -3.36
CA ALA A 184 -17.44 2.16 -3.92
C ALA A 184 -16.23 2.50 -4.80
N LEU A 185 -16.41 3.53 -5.62
CA LEU A 185 -15.31 4.34 -6.12
C LEU A 185 -15.12 5.53 -5.18
N ILE A 186 -13.90 5.70 -4.67
CA ILE A 186 -13.50 6.85 -3.87
C ILE A 186 -12.71 7.79 -4.76
N THR A 187 -12.95 9.09 -4.64
CA THR A 187 -12.06 10.10 -5.21
C THR A 187 -11.37 10.88 -4.10
N TYR A 188 -10.15 11.32 -4.36
CA TYR A 188 -9.44 12.31 -3.53
C TYR A 188 -8.89 13.41 -4.42
N GLN A 189 -9.12 14.66 -4.05
CA GLN A 189 -8.58 15.84 -4.70
C GLN A 189 -7.54 16.49 -3.80
N ARG A 190 -6.30 16.55 -4.29
CA ARG A 190 -5.13 16.96 -3.51
C ARG A 190 -5.18 18.42 -3.07
N GLU A 191 -5.47 19.34 -3.98
CA GLU A 191 -5.45 20.78 -3.68
C GLU A 191 -6.44 21.17 -2.59
N THR A 192 -7.64 20.60 -2.63
CA THR A 192 -8.70 20.90 -1.65
C THR A 192 -8.66 19.98 -0.44
N ARG A 193 -7.85 18.91 -0.49
CA ARG A 193 -7.81 17.82 0.50
C ARG A 193 -9.20 17.29 0.83
N THR A 194 -9.99 17.03 -0.21
CA THR A 194 -11.34 16.49 -0.07
C THR A 194 -11.44 15.13 -0.73
N SER A 195 -12.32 14.29 -0.20
CA SER A 195 -12.65 13.00 -0.78
C SER A 195 -14.16 12.81 -0.90
N ALA A 196 -14.56 11.95 -1.82
CA ALA A 196 -15.96 11.63 -2.03
C ALA A 196 -16.12 10.14 -2.32
N ARG A 197 -17.26 9.59 -1.91
CA ARG A 197 -17.65 8.20 -2.13
C ARG A 197 -18.76 8.13 -3.18
N PHE A 198 -18.53 7.34 -4.22
CA PHE A 198 -19.49 7.07 -5.28
C PHE A 198 -19.85 5.61 -5.27
N TYR A 199 -21.14 5.34 -5.17
CA TYR A 199 -21.68 3.99 -5.16
C TYR A 199 -22.64 3.80 -6.33
N ASP A 200 -22.56 2.63 -6.93
CA ASP A 200 -23.58 2.10 -7.83
C ASP A 200 -23.80 0.62 -7.49
N PRO A 201 -25.02 0.08 -7.56
CA PRO A 201 -25.29 -1.34 -7.29
C PRO A 201 -24.44 -2.31 -8.12
N SER A 202 -23.96 -1.92 -9.30
CA SER A 202 -23.05 -2.74 -10.12
C SER A 202 -21.65 -2.93 -9.52
N MET A 203 -21.30 -2.16 -8.49
CA MET A 203 -20.03 -2.28 -7.76
C MET A 203 -20.11 -3.29 -6.61
N ALA A 204 -21.32 -3.72 -6.24
CA ALA A 204 -21.50 -4.68 -5.15
C ALA A 204 -21.08 -6.09 -5.60
N ALA A 205 -20.48 -6.83 -4.66
CA ALA A 205 -20.24 -8.25 -4.83
C ALA A 205 -21.54 -8.99 -5.18
N GLU A 206 -21.47 -9.94 -6.13
CA GLU A 206 -22.63 -10.74 -6.47
C GLU A 206 -23.08 -11.59 -5.26
N PRO A 207 -24.36 -11.53 -4.87
CA PRO A 207 -24.84 -12.33 -3.75
C PRO A 207 -24.62 -13.83 -3.99
N GLY A 208 -23.79 -14.46 -3.16
CA GLY A 208 -23.49 -15.89 -3.23
C GLY A 208 -22.08 -16.25 -3.70
N LEU A 209 -21.27 -15.27 -4.14
CA LEU A 209 -19.82 -15.44 -4.23
C LEU A 209 -19.22 -15.24 -2.83
N SER A 210 -18.81 -16.34 -2.19
CA SER A 210 -17.99 -16.33 -0.97
C SER A 210 -16.53 -16.54 -1.34
N TRP A 211 -15.67 -15.57 -1.01
CA TRP A 211 -14.22 -15.68 -1.03
C TRP A 211 -13.68 -15.84 0.39
#